data_AF-A0A6C0D2W0-F1
#
_entry.id   AF-A0A6C0D2W0-F1
#
_cell.length_a   1.000
_cell.length_b   1.000
_cell.length_c   1.000
_cell.angle_alpha   90.00
_cell.angle_beta   90.00
_cell.angle_gamma   90.00
#
_symmetry.space_group_name_H-M   'P 1'
#
loop_
_entity.id
_entity.type
_entity.pdbx_description
1 polymer ?
#
loop_
_entity_poly.entity_id
_entity_poly.type
_entity_poly.pdbx_seq_one_letter_code
_entity_poly.pdbx_strand_id
1 'polypeptide(L)'
;MPLYTCTCCNFNTMLKSNYSDHLNTRKHIAKQSRPVKENKTETCVKEDEKQNTPEKKGNELNELIELLKNQLENKDKQLESQSKQIDKLLETIRNKN
;
A
#
# COMPACT_ATOMS: atom_id res chain seq x y z
N MET A 1 -5.15 14.35 29.48
CA MET A 1 -4.75 13.20 28.65
C MET A 1 -6.01 12.55 28.09
N PRO A 2 -6.09 12.26 26.78
CA PRO A 2 -7.26 11.63 26.17
C PRO A 2 -7.39 10.15 26.56
N LEU A 3 -8.62 9.68 26.77
CA LEU A 3 -8.95 8.28 27.03
C LEU A 3 -9.38 7.61 25.71
N TYR A 4 -8.70 6.52 25.34
CA TYR A 4 -9.04 5.72 24.16
C TYR A 4 -9.92 4.55 24.56
N THR A 5 -11.09 4.41 23.94
CA THR A 5 -12.08 3.37 24.29
C THR A 5 -12.55 2.59 23.06
N CYS A 6 -12.54 1.25 23.14
CA CYS A 6 -13.10 0.35 22.14
C CYS A 6 -14.42 -0.24 22.65
N THR A 7 -15.53 0.07 21.97
CA THR A 7 -16.87 -0.42 22.30
C THR A 7 -17.06 -1.91 21.99
N CYS A 8 -16.45 -2.42 20.92
CA CYS A 8 -16.54 -3.83 20.51
C CYS A 8 -15.92 -4.80 21.54
N CYS A 9 -14.93 -4.31 22.29
CA CYS A 9 -14.17 -5.10 23.26
C CYS A 9 -14.32 -4.61 24.70
N ASN A 10 -15.08 -3.53 24.92
CA ASN A 10 -15.15 -2.79 26.19
C ASN A 10 -13.76 -2.48 26.79
N PHE A 11 -12.79 -2.19 25.93
CA PHE A 11 -11.40 -1.93 26.31
C PHE A 11 -11.18 -0.42 26.42
N ASN A 12 -10.49 0.06 27.45
CA ASN A 12 -10.08 1.45 27.55
C ASN A 12 -8.63 1.60 28.01
N THR A 13 -7.96 2.66 27.57
CA THR A 13 -6.59 2.96 27.94
C THR A 13 -6.27 4.43 27.74
N MET A 14 -5.32 4.98 28.49
CA MET A 14 -4.82 6.34 28.29
C MET A 14 -3.65 6.40 27.31
N LEU A 15 -3.12 5.24 26.88
CA LEU A 15 -1.96 5.14 26.00
C LEU A 15 -2.39 4.79 24.56
N LYS A 16 -2.05 5.66 23.60
CA LYS A 16 -2.36 5.46 22.17
C LYS A 16 -1.72 4.18 21.63
N SER A 17 -0.51 3.84 22.07
CA SER A 17 0.19 2.61 21.67
C SER A 17 -0.60 1.36 22.06
N ASN A 18 -1.03 1.28 23.32
CA ASN A 18 -1.80 0.14 23.82
C ASN A 18 -3.16 0.02 23.12
N TYR A 19 -3.77 1.15 22.75
CA TYR A 19 -4.99 1.15 21.96
C TYR A 19 -4.76 0.66 20.53
N SER A 20 -3.66 1.07 19.89
CA SER A 20 -3.28 0.61 18.56
C SER A 20 -2.97 -0.89 18.55
N ASP A 21 -2.19 -1.38 19.51
CA ASP A 21 -1.94 -2.82 19.69
C ASP A 21 -3.24 -3.60 19.91
N HIS A 22 -4.17 -3.05 20.69
CA HIS A 22 -5.49 -3.66 20.88
C HIS A 22 -6.22 -3.89 19.56
N LEU A 23 -6.25 -2.91 18.65
CA LEU A 23 -6.92 -3.04 17.35
C LEU A 23 -6.31 -4.14 16.47
N ASN A 24 -5.01 -4.40 16.60
CA ASN A 24 -4.29 -5.41 15.82
C ASN A 24 -4.34 -6.81 16.46
N THR A 25 -4.85 -6.96 17.68
CA THR A 25 -4.96 -8.28 18.29
C THR A 25 -6.05 -9.12 17.62
N ARG A 26 -5.75 -10.41 17.45
CA ARG A 26 -6.67 -11.40 16.87
C ARG A 26 -8.04 -11.42 17.56
N LYS A 27 -8.10 -11.10 18.86
CA LYS A 27 -9.34 -11.01 19.64
C LYS A 27 -10.26 -9.88 19.15
N HIS A 28 -9.69 -8.72 18.80
CA HIS A 28 -10.43 -7.58 18.27
C HIS A 28 -10.92 -7.87 16.85
N ILE A 29 -10.02 -8.32 15.97
CA ILE A 29 -10.31 -8.65 14.57
C ILE A 29 -11.41 -9.71 14.46
N ALA A 30 -11.35 -10.76 15.29
CA ALA A 30 -12.37 -11.81 15.32
C ALA A 30 -13.75 -11.32 15.76
N LYS A 31 -13.83 -10.27 16.60
CA LYS A 31 -15.10 -9.66 17.01
C LYS A 31 -15.62 -8.66 15.97
N GLN A 32 -14.72 -7.96 15.28
CA GLN A 32 -15.06 -7.01 14.21
C GLN A 32 -15.61 -7.72 12.95
N SER A 33 -15.13 -8.93 12.67
CA SER A 33 -15.58 -9.75 11.53
C SER A 33 -16.97 -10.38 11.72
N ARG A 34 -17.61 -10.22 12.89
CA ARG A 34 -19.02 -10.58 13.07
C ARG A 34 -19.87 -9.39 12.64
N PRO A 35 -20.59 -9.47 11.49
CA PRO A 35 -21.46 -8.39 11.06
C PRO A 35 -22.63 -8.29 12.03
N VAL A 36 -22.56 -7.36 12.98
CA VAL A 36 -23.74 -6.90 13.69
C VAL A 36 -24.42 -5.89 12.78
N LYS A 37 -25.64 -6.23 12.38
CA LYS A 37 -26.48 -5.43 11.50
C LYS A 37 -26.76 -4.06 12.12
N GLU A 38 -26.57 -3.03 11.29
CA GLU A 38 -27.20 -1.71 11.27
C GLU A 38 -27.22 -0.89 12.57
N ASN A 39 -26.49 0.23 12.58
CA ASN A 39 -27.07 1.58 12.67
C ASN A 39 -25.98 2.68 12.55
N LYS A 40 -26.33 3.74 11.83
CA LYS A 40 -25.52 4.94 11.57
C LYS A 40 -25.25 5.74 12.86
N THR A 41 -23.99 6.08 13.09
CA THR A 41 -23.47 7.37 13.64
C THR A 41 -21.94 7.28 13.50
N GLU A 42 -21.34 7.88 12.48
CA GLU A 42 -20.82 9.25 12.50
C GLU A 42 -19.62 9.44 13.45
N THR A 43 -18.47 9.65 12.79
CA THR A 43 -17.28 10.40 13.23
C THR A 43 -16.53 9.97 14.50
N CYS A 44 -15.36 9.34 14.28
CA CYS A 44 -14.25 9.39 15.23
C CYS A 44 -13.32 10.53 14.78
N VAL A 45 -13.24 11.60 15.58
CA VAL A 45 -12.46 12.80 15.29
C VAL A 45 -10.98 12.43 15.19
N LYS A 46 -10.35 12.99 14.16
CA LYS A 46 -8.93 12.87 13.81
C LYS A 46 -8.11 13.73 14.76
N GLU A 47 -6.92 13.26 15.15
CA GLU A 47 -5.70 14.06 15.07
C GLU A 47 -4.46 13.13 15.09
N ASP A 48 -3.75 13.26 13.98
CA ASP A 48 -2.39 12.89 13.61
C ASP A 48 -1.95 11.41 13.51
N GLU A 49 -1.63 11.13 12.25
CA GLU A 49 -0.71 10.16 11.67
C GLU A 49 -0.96 8.65 11.85
N LYS A 50 -1.49 8.11 10.75
CA LYS A 50 -0.99 6.97 9.94
C LYS A 50 -1.26 5.54 10.42
N GLN A 51 -1.68 4.73 9.44
CA GLN A 51 -1.78 3.24 9.39
C GLN A 51 -3.05 2.64 10.02
N ASN A 52 -3.70 1.59 9.49
CA ASN A 52 -3.63 0.82 8.24
C ASN A 52 -4.93 -0.03 8.19
N THR A 53 -5.64 -0.08 7.07
CA THR A 53 -6.79 -1.00 6.85
C THR A 53 -6.31 -2.21 6.06
N PRO A 54 -6.36 -3.45 6.58
CA PRO A 54 -5.98 -4.63 5.82
C PRO A 54 -7.18 -5.20 5.04
N GLU A 55 -6.89 -5.86 3.92
CA GLU A 55 -7.74 -6.87 3.24
C GLU A 55 -8.66 -6.50 2.06
N LYS A 56 -8.47 -5.37 1.36
CA LYS A 56 -8.96 -5.23 -0.04
C LYS A 56 -7.93 -4.74 -1.07
N LYS A 57 -6.78 -4.21 -0.64
CA LYS A 57 -5.76 -3.63 -1.54
C LYS A 57 -4.72 -4.61 -2.09
N GLY A 58 -4.70 -5.87 -1.61
CA GLY A 58 -3.68 -6.84 -2.03
C GLY A 58 -3.78 -7.22 -3.51
N ASN A 59 -5.00 -7.24 -4.05
CA ASN A 59 -5.24 -7.68 -5.42
C ASN A 59 -4.89 -6.58 -6.44
N GLU A 60 -5.32 -5.34 -6.18
CA GLU A 60 -4.99 -4.17 -7.02
C GLU A 60 -3.47 -3.91 -7.05
N LEU A 61 -2.79 -4.09 -5.92
CA LEU A 61 -1.34 -3.91 -5.84
C LEU A 61 -0.59 -4.94 -6.67
N ASN A 62 -1.03 -6.21 -6.64
CA ASN A 62 -0.43 -7.26 -7.44
C ASN A 62 -0.63 -7.03 -8.94
N GLU A 63 -1.81 -6.56 -9.37
CA GLU A 63 -2.07 -6.21 -10.77
C GLU A 63 -1.20 -5.03 -11.23
N LEU A 64 -1.04 -3.99 -10.39
CA LEU A 64 -0.15 -2.87 -10.68
C LEU A 64 1.32 -3.29 -10.78
N ILE A 65 1.76 -4.23 -9.95
CA ILE A 65 3.12 -4.79 -10.00
C ILE A 65 3.36 -5.51 -11.32
N GLU A 66 2.42 -6.35 -11.76
CA GLU A 66 2.54 -7.07 -13.03
C GLU A 66 2.54 -6.12 -14.23
N LEU A 67 1.70 -5.08 -14.20
CA LEU A 67 1.67 -4.05 -15.24
C LEU A 67 2.99 -3.26 -15.31
N LEU A 68 3.59 -2.93 -14.16
CA LEU A 68 4.90 -2.28 -14.11
C LEU A 68 6.02 -3.17 -14.68
N LYS A 69 6.02 -4.47 -14.37
CA LYS A 69 7.01 -5.42 -14.92
C LYS A 69 6.95 -5.48 -16.44
N ASN A 70 5.73 -5.59 -17.00
CA ASN A 70 5.54 -5.61 -18.45
C ASN A 70 6.01 -4.29 -19.11
N GLN A 71 5.78 -3.14 -18.46
CA GLN A 71 6.32 -1.86 -18.96
C GLN A 71 7.85 -1.81 -18.90
N LEU A 72 8.47 -2.39 -17.86
CA LEU A 72 9.92 -2.45 -17.72
C LEU A 72 10.54 -3.26 -18.87
N GLU A 73 9.98 -4.45 -19.15
CA GLU A 73 10.48 -5.33 -20.21
C GLU A 73 10.43 -4.64 -21.59
N ASN A 74 9.35 -3.93 -21.89
CA ASN A 74 9.23 -3.19 -23.15
C ASN A 74 10.24 -2.04 -23.25
N LYS A 75 10.52 -1.34 -22.14
CA LYS A 75 11.54 -0.28 -22.11
C LYS A 75 12.95 -0.84 -22.31
N ASP A 76 13.25 -2.01 -21.76
CA ASP A 76 14.55 -2.67 -21.89
C ASP A 76 14.85 -3.01 -23.36
N LYS A 77 13.87 -3.62 -24.06
CA LYS A 77 13.96 -3.89 -25.51
C LYS A 77 14.17 -2.61 -26.33
N GLN A 78 13.50 -1.52 -25.96
CA GLN A 78 13.65 -0.24 -26.64
C GLN A 78 15.06 0.35 -26.44
N LEU A 79 15.60 0.29 -25.22
CA LEU A 79 16.97 0.71 -24.91
C LEU A 79 18.00 -0.10 -25.70
N GLU A 80 17.83 -1.42 -25.80
CA GLU A 80 18.74 -2.26 -26.58
C GLU A 80 18.75 -1.87 -28.07
N SER A 81 17.56 -1.60 -28.63
CA SER A 81 17.45 -1.12 -30.03
C SER A 81 18.14 0.23 -30.23
N GLN A 82 17.95 1.17 -29.30
CA GLN A 82 18.61 2.48 -29.36
C GLN A 82 20.13 2.36 -29.22
N SER A 83 20.62 1.50 -28.32
CA SER A 83 22.05 1.24 -28.17
C SER A 83 22.67 0.79 -29.49
N LYS A 84 22.06 -0.21 -30.16
CA LYS A 84 22.54 -0.71 -31.47
C LYS A 84 22.58 0.39 -32.54
N GLN A 85 21.62 1.32 -32.52
CA GLN A 85 21.62 2.44 -33.47
C GLN A 85 22.74 3.44 -33.17
N ILE A 86 23.01 3.72 -31.89
CA ILE A 86 24.13 4.57 -31.46
C ILE A 86 25.46 3.95 -31.89
N ASP A 87 25.67 2.66 -31.63
CA ASP A 87 26.88 1.93 -32.04
C ASP A 87 27.11 2.06 -33.55
N LYS A 88 26.06 1.83 -34.35
CA LYS A 88 26.12 1.96 -35.82
C LYS A 88 26.47 3.38 -36.28
N LEU A 89 25.94 4.41 -35.60
CA LEU A 89 26.28 5.81 -35.89
C LEU A 89 27.74 6.12 -35.54
N LEU A 90 28.22 5.63 -34.40
CA LEU A 90 29.61 5.80 -33.97
C LEU A 90 30.59 5.14 -34.96
N GLU A 91 30.29 3.93 -35.45
CA GLU A 91 31.07 3.29 -36.51
C GLU A 91 31.07 4.12 -37.80
N THR A 92 29.91 4.66 -38.18
CA THR A 92 29.79 5.48 -39.40
C THR A 92 30.62 6.76 -39.32
N ILE A 93 30.67 7.40 -38.15
CA ILE A 93 31.49 8.60 -37.92
C ILE A 93 32.98 8.23 -37.93
N ARG A 94 33.36 7.12 -37.27
CA ARG A 94 34.74 6.64 -37.23
C ARG A 94 35.29 6.33 -38.62
N ASN A 95 34.49 5.72 -39.49
CA ASN A 95 34.92 5.33 -40.84
C ASN A 95 34.92 6.48 -41.87
N LYS A 96 34.46 7.69 -41.48
CA LYS A 96 34.44 8.89 -42.34
C LYS A 96 35.59 9.85 -42.07
N ASN A 97 36.35 9.66 -40.99
CA ASN A 97 37.60 10.37 -40.66
C ASN A 97 38.80 9.48 -40.96
#